data_AF-A0A527YQM2-F1
#
_entry.id   AF-A0A527YQM2-F1
#
_cell.length_a   1.000
_cell.length_b   1.000
_cell.length_c   1.000
_cell.angle_alpha   90.00
_cell.angle_beta   90.00
_cell.angle_gamma   90.00
#
_symmetry.space_group_name_H-M   'P 1'
#
loop_
_entity.id
_entity.type
_entity.pdbx_description
1 polymer ?
#
loop_
_entity_poly.entity_id
_entity_poly.type
_entity_poly.pdbx_seq_one_letter_code
_entity_poly.pdbx_strand_id
1 'polypeptide(L)' 'LLPRDMIDNERSTAINPSEAVEEKVSLSDRFGLWLGFHKCSQDEYLDMIDGYVRHHGLAIDPETLRAEALEWA' A
#
# COMPACT_ATOMS: atom_id res chain seq x y z
N LEU A 1 -31.30 2.27 -26.84
CA LEU A 1 -30.69 3.11 -27.90
C LEU A 1 -30.29 4.42 -27.27
N LEU A 2 -28.98 4.63 -27.29
CA LEU A 2 -28.30 5.90 -27.14
C LEU A 2 -28.28 6.60 -25.77
N PRO A 3 -27.20 7.38 -25.59
CA PRO A 3 -26.42 7.51 -24.38
C PRO A 3 -26.54 8.92 -23.82
N ARG A 4 -26.11 9.15 -22.58
CA ARG A 4 -25.52 10.45 -22.17
C ARG A 4 -25.07 10.60 -20.72
N ASP A 5 -25.20 9.60 -19.85
CA ASP A 5 -24.77 9.80 -18.46
C ASP A 5 -23.36 9.25 -18.17
N MET A 6 -22.57 9.04 -19.23
CA MET A 6 -21.11 8.88 -19.16
C MET A 6 -20.39 10.18 -18.74
N ILE A 7 -21.12 11.26 -18.46
CA ILE A 7 -20.59 12.58 -18.12
C ILE A 7 -20.66 12.87 -16.60
N ASP A 8 -21.44 12.12 -15.81
CA ASP A 8 -21.49 12.29 -14.35
C ASP A 8 -20.49 11.39 -13.58
N ASN A 9 -19.76 10.53 -14.29
CA ASN A 9 -18.76 9.62 -13.70
C ASN A 9 -17.49 10.33 -13.19
N GLU A 10 -17.40 11.66 -13.32
CA GLU A 10 -16.20 12.43 -12.95
C GLU A 10 -16.37 13.38 -11.75
N ARG A 11 -17.55 13.46 -11.09
CA ARG A 11 -17.75 14.48 -10.03
C ARG A 11 -18.24 14.08 -8.66
N SER A 12 -18.71 12.86 -8.42
CA SER A 12 -19.30 12.56 -7.10
C SER A 12 -18.82 11.24 -6.55
N THR A 13 -17.64 11.33 -5.93
CA THR A 13 -17.30 10.72 -4.64
C THR A 13 -18.49 10.09 -3.91
N ALA A 14 -18.71 8.80 -4.11
CA ALA A 14 -19.44 7.96 -3.18
C ALA A 14 -18.98 6.52 -3.41
N ILE A 15 -17.72 6.24 -3.03
CA ILE A 15 -17.37 4.87 -2.64
C ILE A 15 -18.36 4.56 -1.51
N ASN A 16 -19.38 3.74 -1.78
CA ASN A 16 -20.30 3.28 -0.75
C ASN A 16 -19.43 2.61 0.32
N PRO A 17 -19.32 3.17 1.54
CA PRO A 17 -18.39 2.66 2.54
C PRO A 17 -18.68 1.21 2.92
N SER A 18 -19.91 0.76 2.67
CA SER A 18 -20.41 -0.59 2.93
C SER A 18 -19.80 -1.65 2.00
N GLU A 19 -19.52 -1.31 0.73
CA GLU A 19 -19.09 -2.27 -0.30
C GLU A 19 -17.60 -2.64 -0.12
N ALA A 20 -16.79 -1.68 0.35
CA ALA A 20 -15.37 -1.92 0.68
C ALA A 20 -15.15 -2.64 2.03
N VAL A 21 -16.20 -2.76 2.85
CA VAL A 21 -16.15 -3.47 4.14
C VAL A 21 -16.55 -4.93 3.98
N GLU A 22 -17.54 -5.24 3.14
CA GLU A 22 -18.01 -6.61 2.93
C GLU A 22 -16.98 -7.53 2.24
N GLU A 23 -16.07 -6.98 1.42
CA GLU A 23 -14.94 -7.75 0.87
C GLU A 23 -13.78 -7.90 1.87
N LYS A 24 -13.69 -7.02 2.89
CA LYS A 24 -12.69 -7.07 3.97
C LYS A 24 -13.08 -7.96 5.15
N VAL A 25 -14.31 -8.49 5.18
CA VAL A 25 -14.69 -9.63 6.06
C VAL A 25 -14.25 -10.95 5.40
N SER A 26 -13.02 -10.98 4.90
CA SER A 26 -12.44 -12.09 4.15
C SER A 26 -11.13 -12.48 4.82
N LEU A 27 -10.89 -13.79 4.95
CA LEU A 27 -9.86 -14.48 5.73
C LEU A 27 -10.07 -14.56 7.26
N SER A 28 -10.17 -13.44 7.99
CA SER A 28 -10.22 -13.48 9.47
C SER A 28 -11.45 -14.20 10.01
N ASP A 29 -12.61 -14.02 9.38
CA ASP A 29 -13.89 -14.63 9.79
C ASP A 29 -14.00 -16.12 9.35
N ARG A 30 -13.28 -16.51 8.29
CA ARG A 30 -13.29 -17.89 7.75
C ARG A 30 -12.24 -18.81 8.37
N PHE A 31 -11.12 -18.26 8.83
CA PHE A 31 -10.00 -19.03 9.37
C PHE A 31 -9.64 -18.67 10.82
N GLY A 32 -10.28 -17.66 11.41
CA GLY A 32 -9.96 -17.20 12.76
C GLY A 32 -8.55 -16.64 12.90
N LEU A 33 -7.92 -16.22 11.78
CA LEU A 33 -6.54 -15.76 11.77
C LEU A 33 -6.48 -14.24 11.92
N TRP A 34 -5.71 -13.77 12.89
CA TRP A 34 -5.35 -12.37 13.04
C TRP A 34 -3.87 -12.21 12.72
N LEU A 35 -3.55 -11.55 11.60
CA LEU A 35 -2.18 -11.23 11.25
C LEU A 35 -1.76 -9.97 12.01
N GLY A 36 -1.09 -10.16 13.13
CA GLY A 36 -0.43 -9.08 13.85
C GLY A 36 0.80 -8.61 13.07
N PHE A 37 0.89 -7.31 12.81
CA PHE A 37 2.13 -6.72 12.32
C PHE A 37 3.07 -6.45 13.50
N HIS A 38 4.29 -6.99 13.42
CA HIS A 38 5.35 -6.61 14.35
C HIS A 38 5.79 -5.17 14.04
N LYS A 39 6.06 -4.39 15.09
CA LYS A 39 6.62 -3.05 14.91
C LYS A 39 7.99 -3.20 14.26
N CYS A 40 8.13 -2.59 13.09
CA CYS A 40 9.41 -2.42 12.42
C CYS A 40 10.09 -1.17 12.97
N SER A 41 11.34 -1.28 13.38
CA SER A 41 12.19 -0.13 13.66
C SER A 41 12.61 0.56 12.36
N GLN A 42 13.03 1.82 12.47
CA GLN A 42 13.53 2.55 11.31
C GLN A 42 14.77 1.87 10.70
N ASP A 43 15.66 1.33 11.53
CA ASP A 43 16.85 0.63 11.06
C ASP A 43 16.48 -0.65 10.30
N GLU A 44 15.53 -1.44 10.81
CA GLU A 44 15.02 -2.62 10.08
C GLU A 44 14.37 -2.24 8.76
N TYR A 45 13.63 -1.13 8.71
CA TYR A 45 13.05 -0.62 7.48
C TYR A 45 14.12 -0.24 6.45
N LEU A 46 15.17 0.47 6.87
CA LEU A 46 16.29 0.84 6.01
C LEU A 46 17.06 -0.38 5.52
N ASP A 47 17.28 -1.38 6.38
CA ASP A 47 17.93 -2.64 6.01
C ASP A 47 17.13 -3.42 4.94
N MET A 48 15.79 -3.41 5.03
CA MET A 48 14.93 -4.02 4.00
C MET A 48 15.14 -3.35 2.65
N ILE A 49 15.14 -2.01 2.62
CA ILE A 49 15.33 -1.22 1.39
C ILE A 49 16.71 -1.49 0.78
N ASP A 50 17.76 -1.45 1.60
CA ASP A 50 19.13 -1.78 1.21
C ASP A 50 19.21 -3.18 0.59
N GLY A 51 18.50 -4.14 1.18
CA GLY A 51 18.37 -5.51 0.67
C GLY A 51 17.82 -5.55 -0.75
N TYR A 52 16.73 -4.83 -1.02
CA TYR A 52 16.12 -4.74 -2.35
C TYR A 52 17.00 -4.02 -3.36
N VAL A 53 17.60 -2.89 -2.98
CA VAL A 53 18.52 -2.13 -3.83
C VAL A 53 19.70 -3.00 -4.28
N ARG A 54 20.32 -3.73 -3.34
CA ARG A 54 21.40 -4.68 -3.65
C ARG A 54 20.92 -5.83 -4.52
N HIS A 55 19.77 -6.42 -4.19
CA HIS A 55 19.21 -7.55 -4.94
C HIS A 55 18.91 -7.19 -6.41
N HIS A 56 18.38 -5.99 -6.65
CA HIS A 56 18.05 -5.51 -7.98
C HIS A 56 19.20 -4.77 -8.67
N GLY A 57 20.35 -4.61 -8.02
CA GLY A 57 21.54 -3.95 -8.58
C GLY A 57 21.30 -2.48 -8.94
N LEU A 58 20.45 -1.79 -8.17
CA LEU A 58 20.13 -0.39 -8.43
C LEU A 58 21.34 0.50 -8.07
N ALA A 59 21.79 1.30 -9.04
CA ALA A 59 22.87 2.25 -8.82
C ALA A 59 22.30 3.55 -8.25
N ILE A 60 22.34 3.67 -6.93
CA ILE A 60 21.92 4.87 -6.18
C ILE A 60 22.94 5.17 -5.09
N ASP A 61 23.15 6.45 -4.81
CA ASP A 61 24.00 6.88 -3.69
C ASP A 61 23.36 6.47 -2.35
N PRO A 62 24.10 5.87 -1.40
CA PRO A 62 23.56 5.43 -0.11
C PRO A 62 22.89 6.54 0.72
N GLU A 63 23.43 7.76 0.69
CA GLU A 63 22.87 8.89 1.45
C GLU A 63 21.58 9.40 0.79
N THR A 64 21.54 9.42 -0.54
CA THR A 64 20.30 9.73 -1.28
C THR A 64 19.23 8.68 -1.02
N LEU A 65 19.60 7.39 -1.10
CA LEU A 65 18.69 6.28 -0.81
C LEU A 65 18.11 6.39 0.61
N ARG A 66 18.96 6.67 1.60
CA ARG A 66 18.53 6.83 3.00
C ARG A 66 17.59 8.02 3.17
N ALA A 67 17.91 9.17 2.57
CA ALA A 67 17.06 10.35 2.65
C ALA A 67 15.69 10.10 2.01
N GLU A 68 15.67 9.56 0.79
CA GLU A 68 14.44 9.23 0.07
C GLU A 68 13.61 8.18 0.84
N ALA A 69 14.23 7.12 1.35
CA ALA A 69 13.53 6.12 2.17
C ALA A 69 12.86 6.73 3.40
N LEU A 70 13.54 7.66 4.08
CA LEU A 70 13.02 8.31 5.28
C LEU A 70 11.88 9.30 5.00
N GLU A 71 11.75 9.82 3.78
CA GLU A 71 10.59 10.65 3.40
C GLU A 71 9.28 9.84 3.31
N TRP A 72 9.36 8.51 3.16
CA TRP A 72 8.20 7.62 3.04
C TRP A 72 7.84 6.87 4.32
N ALA A 73 8.64 7.01 5.38
CA ALA A 73 8.54 6.27 6.64
C ALA A 73 7.58 6.90 7.67
#